data_AF-A0A662QEF0-F1
#
_entry.id   AF-A0A662QEF0-F1
#
_cell.length_a   1.000
_cell.length_b   1.000
_cell.length_c   1.000
_cell.angle_alpha   90.00
_cell.angle_beta   90.00
_cell.angle_gamma   90.00
#
_symmetry.space_group_name_H-M   'P 1'
#
loop_
_entity.id
_entity.type
_entity.pdbx_description
1 polymer ?
#
loop_
_entity_poly.entity_id
_entity_poly.type
_entity_poly.pdbx_seq_one_letter_code
_entity_poly.pdbx_strand_id
1 'polypeptide(L)'
;MLAAFHYIGGRVGYVRRIFRAVVELDDLRELAGVVVYTHPYSELSARNHALPILRQLRRRLGRKRFVKLIDENFSRVARIIVHPKFRGIGVAVKLLKETMPLLDTPYVEALAVMAKYNPFFEHAGMKRVEYRSRIQNEVKKLLVKLQEYGIQPNRIHSKRYLRRILSQLNRRELKSISEGLRRIKMLREKKDLGFEAIVEFLSKLRAKPEYFIWRDPRKPSIINGDLAKT
;
A
#
# COMPACT_ATOMS: atom_id res chain seq x y z
N MET A 1 20.81 -0.97 8.39
CA MET A 1 20.71 -2.37 8.85
C MET A 1 19.33 -3.01 8.63
N LEU A 2 18.20 -2.52 9.17
CA LEU A 2 16.92 -3.26 9.04
C LEU A 2 16.28 -3.31 7.63
N ALA A 3 16.72 -2.49 6.68
CA ALA A 3 16.13 -2.44 5.34
C ALA A 3 16.13 -3.80 4.61
N ALA A 4 17.14 -4.65 4.88
CA ALA A 4 17.26 -5.99 4.32
C ALA A 4 16.13 -6.94 4.76
N PHE A 5 15.49 -6.69 5.91
CA PHE A 5 14.40 -7.52 6.43
C PHE A 5 13.01 -7.10 5.94
N HIS A 6 12.91 -6.06 5.11
CA HIS A 6 11.65 -5.69 4.50
C HIS A 6 11.37 -6.60 3.29
N TYR A 7 10.24 -7.30 3.31
CA TYR A 7 9.85 -8.27 2.29
C TYR A 7 9.68 -7.70 0.87
N ILE A 8 9.66 -6.37 0.72
CA ILE A 8 9.64 -5.68 -0.59
C ILE A 8 10.72 -4.60 -0.63
N GLY A 9 11.76 -4.82 -1.44
CA GLY A 9 12.78 -3.80 -1.71
C GLY A 9 12.21 -2.56 -2.45
N GLY A 10 12.82 -1.39 -2.25
CA GLY A 10 12.49 -0.15 -2.95
C GLY A 10 12.89 1.12 -2.19
N ARG A 11 12.77 2.29 -2.82
CA ARG A 11 12.90 3.57 -2.11
C ARG A 11 11.59 3.88 -1.38
N VAL A 12 11.69 4.33 -0.12
CA VAL A 12 10.54 4.94 0.56
C VAL A 12 10.36 6.33 -0.06
N GLY A 13 9.12 6.71 -0.38
CA GLY A 13 8.80 8.07 -0.83
C GLY A 13 8.96 9.10 0.29
N TYR A 14 8.36 10.28 0.14
CA TYR A 14 8.40 11.41 1.08
C TYR A 14 8.13 10.98 2.55
N VAL A 15 9.22 10.80 3.31
CA VAL A 15 9.19 10.37 4.71
C VAL A 15 8.71 11.53 5.57
N ARG A 16 7.77 11.25 6.47
CA ARG A 16 7.26 12.21 7.45
C ARG A 16 7.92 12.02 8.81
N ARG A 17 7.94 10.78 9.31
CA ARG A 17 8.59 10.40 10.58
C ARG A 17 9.10 8.97 10.52
N ILE A 18 10.17 8.71 11.26
CA ILE A 18 10.69 7.36 11.50
C ILE A 18 10.82 7.19 13.01
N PHE A 19 10.29 6.08 13.52
CA PHE A 19 10.49 5.69 14.90
C PHE A 19 11.17 4.33 14.95
N ARG A 20 11.94 4.10 16.01
CA ARG A 20 12.66 2.86 16.25
C ARG A 20 12.33 2.31 17.63
N ALA A 21 12.27 0.98 17.72
CA ALA A 21 12.26 0.25 18.96
C ALA A 21 13.67 -0.30 19.17
N VAL A 22 14.23 0.00 20.34
CA VAL A 22 15.54 -0.48 20.77
C VAL A 22 15.31 -1.37 21.98
N VAL A 23 15.93 -2.55 21.98
CA VAL A 23 15.96 -3.44 23.13
C VAL A 23 17.24 -3.15 23.89
N GLU A 24 17.09 -2.93 25.20
CA GLU A 24 18.17 -2.71 26.15
C GLU A 24 18.12 -3.87 27.15
N LEU A 25 19.20 -4.66 27.20
CA LEU A 25 19.36 -5.87 28.01
C LEU A 25 20.79 -5.85 28.55
N ASP A 26 20.93 -5.63 29.85
CA ASP A 26 22.23 -5.38 30.49
C ASP A 26 23.02 -4.29 29.74
N ASP A 27 24.24 -4.60 29.27
CA ASP A 27 25.08 -3.69 28.48
C ASP A 27 24.78 -3.71 26.97
N LEU A 28 23.79 -4.50 26.52
CA LEU A 28 23.46 -4.65 25.10
C LEU A 28 22.31 -3.74 24.68
N ARG A 29 22.57 -2.96 23.62
CA ARG A 29 21.60 -2.07 22.97
C ARG A 29 21.40 -2.43 21.51
N GLU A 30 20.29 -3.08 21.19
CA GLU A 30 20.02 -3.61 19.85
C GLU A 30 18.78 -2.99 19.20
N LEU A 31 18.88 -2.68 17.90
CA LEU A 31 17.75 -2.19 17.11
C LEU A 31 16.76 -3.32 16.81
N ALA A 32 15.63 -3.34 17.51
CA ALA A 32 14.64 -4.41 17.40
C ALA A 32 13.61 -4.19 16.27
N GLY A 33 13.25 -2.94 16.01
CA GLY A 33 12.29 -2.63 14.96
C GLY A 33 12.24 -1.17 14.55
N VAL A 34 11.64 -0.90 13.40
CA VAL A 34 11.44 0.44 12.85
C VAL A 34 10.05 0.53 12.23
N VAL A 35 9.38 1.66 12.44
CA VAL A 35 8.19 2.07 11.68
C VAL A 35 8.51 3.34 10.90
N VAL A 36 8.12 3.38 9.63
CA VAL A 36 8.31 4.52 8.74
C VAL A 36 6.96 5.06 8.32
N TYR A 37 6.69 6.30 8.69
CA TYR A 37 5.53 7.05 8.27
C TYR A 37 5.89 7.95 7.08
N THR A 38 5.05 7.96 6.06
CA THR A 38 5.19 8.83 4.88
C THR A 38 3.96 9.71 4.72
N HIS A 39 4.08 10.71 3.85
CA HIS A 39 2.93 11.37 3.26
C HIS A 39 1.98 10.34 2.60
N PRO A 40 0.67 10.62 2.59
CA PRO A 40 -0.35 9.69 2.10
C PRO A 40 -0.37 9.65 0.57
N TYR A 41 -1.03 8.66 -0.01
CA TYR A 41 -1.36 8.73 -1.42
C TYR A 41 -2.42 9.82 -1.64
N SER A 42 -2.21 10.68 -2.65
CA SER A 42 -3.19 11.72 -2.99
C SER A 42 -4.56 11.12 -3.32
N GLU A 43 -4.56 9.96 -3.98
CA GLU A 43 -5.77 9.20 -4.31
C GLU A 43 -5.67 7.77 -3.79
N LEU A 44 -6.63 7.38 -2.95
CA LEU A 44 -6.75 6.02 -2.44
C LEU A 44 -8.22 5.62 -2.35
N SER A 45 -8.64 4.65 -3.17
CA SER A 45 -10.02 4.17 -3.17
C SER A 45 -10.45 3.63 -1.80
N ALA A 46 -9.57 2.89 -1.11
CA ALA A 46 -9.87 2.33 0.20
C ALA A 46 -10.18 3.40 1.25
N ARG A 47 -9.41 4.51 1.26
CA ARG A 47 -9.67 5.68 2.11
C ARG A 47 -11.04 6.31 1.83
N ASN A 48 -11.44 6.40 0.56
CA ASN A 48 -12.77 6.91 0.19
C ASN A 48 -13.93 5.96 0.54
N HIS A 49 -13.65 4.70 0.86
CA HIS A 49 -14.65 3.78 1.42
C HIS A 49 -14.71 3.91 2.95
N ALA A 50 -13.55 4.05 3.61
CA ALA A 50 -13.49 4.28 5.05
C ALA A 50 -14.11 5.62 5.47
N LEU A 51 -13.94 6.66 4.64
CA LEU A 51 -14.41 8.02 4.88
C LEU A 51 -15.16 8.56 3.65
N PRO A 52 -16.44 8.19 3.45
CA PRO A 52 -17.21 8.59 2.27
C PRO A 52 -17.31 10.10 2.05
N ILE A 53 -17.23 10.90 3.12
CA ILE A 53 -17.21 12.37 3.09
C ILE A 53 -16.12 12.94 2.18
N LEU A 54 -14.98 12.23 2.03
CA LEU A 54 -13.89 12.64 1.15
C LEU A 54 -14.31 12.74 -0.31
N ARG A 55 -15.33 11.98 -0.74
CA ARG A 55 -15.87 12.10 -2.12
C ARG A 55 -16.60 13.41 -2.33
N GLN A 56 -17.32 13.89 -1.32
CA GLN A 56 -18.00 15.19 -1.36
C GLN A 56 -16.98 16.32 -1.31
N LEU A 57 -16.03 16.25 -0.36
CA LEU A 57 -14.94 17.21 -0.24
C LEU A 57 -14.10 17.31 -1.51
N ARG A 58 -13.83 16.20 -2.22
CA ARG A 58 -13.12 16.22 -3.51
C ARG A 58 -13.86 16.98 -4.61
N ARG A 59 -15.20 16.94 -4.61
CA ARG A 59 -16.01 17.66 -5.60
C ARG A 59 -16.08 19.16 -5.28
N ARG A 60 -16.17 19.49 -3.99
CA ARG A 60 -16.23 20.88 -3.50
C ARG A 60 -14.87 21.57 -3.57
N LEU A 61 -13.83 20.89 -3.08
CA LEU A 61 -12.46 21.38 -3.03
C LEU A 61 -11.77 21.01 -4.33
N GLY A 62 -11.47 21.99 -5.18
CA GLY A 62 -10.64 21.78 -6.35
C GLY A 62 -9.36 20.99 -6.04
N ARG A 63 -8.80 20.30 -7.04
CA ARG A 63 -7.73 19.28 -6.88
C ARG A 63 -6.60 19.70 -5.93
N LYS A 64 -6.09 20.93 -6.05
CA LYS A 64 -4.98 21.43 -5.20
C LYS A 64 -5.36 21.47 -3.71
N ARG A 65 -6.54 22.01 -3.39
CA ARG A 65 -7.05 22.10 -2.01
C ARG A 65 -7.35 20.73 -1.43
N PHE A 66 -7.92 19.83 -2.23
CA PHE A 66 -8.18 18.46 -1.78
C PHE A 66 -6.88 17.69 -1.46
N VAL A 67 -5.85 17.80 -2.30
CA VAL A 67 -4.55 17.16 -2.03
C VAL A 67 -3.92 17.72 -0.75
N LYS A 68 -3.99 19.04 -0.54
CA LYS A 68 -3.51 19.68 0.70
C LYS A 68 -4.26 19.14 1.93
N LEU A 69 -5.60 19.08 1.87
CA LEU A 69 -6.43 18.50 2.93
C LEU A 69 -6.01 17.06 3.25
N ILE A 70 -5.80 16.22 2.24
CA ILE A 70 -5.36 14.85 2.43
C ILE A 70 -3.98 14.80 3.10
N ASP A 71 -3.03 15.63 2.67
CA ASP A 71 -1.68 15.65 3.22
C ASP A 71 -1.64 16.10 4.70
N GLU A 72 -2.46 17.08 5.05
CA GLU A 72 -2.57 17.62 6.42
C GLU A 72 -3.28 16.65 7.37
N ASN A 73 -4.13 15.76 6.85
CA ASN A 73 -4.98 14.92 7.69
C ASN A 73 -4.52 13.46 7.82
N PHE A 74 -3.68 12.96 6.90
CA PHE A 74 -3.31 11.55 6.84
C PHE A 74 -1.80 11.34 6.87
N SER A 75 -1.35 10.44 7.73
CA SER A 75 -0.03 9.81 7.60
C SER A 75 -0.20 8.35 7.18
N ARG A 76 0.75 7.83 6.41
CA ARG A 76 0.72 6.43 5.96
C ARG A 76 1.84 5.63 6.58
N VAL A 77 1.54 4.46 7.16
CA VAL A 77 2.53 3.45 7.50
C VAL A 77 3.09 2.87 6.20
N ALA A 78 4.27 3.33 5.81
CA ALA A 78 4.93 2.87 4.61
C ALA A 78 5.72 1.59 4.83
N ARG A 79 6.30 1.44 6.04
CA ARG A 79 7.02 0.24 6.46
C ARG A 79 6.86 0.02 7.96
N ILE A 80 6.80 -1.24 8.32
CA ILE A 80 7.07 -1.71 9.67
C ILE A 80 7.96 -2.93 9.56
N ILE A 81 9.13 -2.86 10.19
CA ILE A 81 10.15 -3.89 10.10
C ILE A 81 10.54 -4.26 11.52
N VAL A 82 10.40 -5.54 11.84
CA VAL A 82 10.90 -6.12 13.09
C VAL A 82 12.00 -7.11 12.72
N HIS A 83 13.14 -6.96 13.37
CA HIS A 83 14.26 -7.87 13.23
C HIS A 83 13.80 -9.30 13.60
N PRO A 84 14.18 -10.36 12.85
CA PRO A 84 13.70 -11.72 13.10
C PRO A 84 13.81 -12.18 14.56
N LYS A 85 14.94 -11.89 15.24
CA LYS A 85 15.18 -12.18 16.68
C LYS A 85 14.09 -11.68 17.62
N PHE A 86 13.42 -10.57 17.28
CA PHE A 86 12.42 -9.91 18.13
C PHE A 86 11.00 -10.01 17.55
N ARG A 87 10.75 -10.92 16.61
CA ARG A 87 9.39 -11.22 16.13
C ARG A 87 8.66 -12.07 17.18
N GLY A 88 7.33 -12.02 17.15
CA GLY A 88 6.48 -12.78 18.08
C GLY A 88 6.21 -12.08 19.42
N ILE A 89 7.12 -11.25 19.91
CA ILE A 89 6.99 -10.57 21.23
C ILE A 89 6.24 -9.22 21.18
N GLY A 90 5.56 -8.91 20.07
CA GLY A 90 4.71 -7.71 19.97
C GLY A 90 5.40 -6.38 19.64
N VAL A 91 6.69 -6.36 19.23
CA VAL A 91 7.41 -5.11 18.86
C VAL A 91 6.65 -4.26 17.85
N ALA A 92 6.07 -4.87 16.82
CA ALA A 92 5.30 -4.15 15.80
C ALA A 92 4.06 -3.45 16.37
N VAL A 93 3.36 -4.14 17.29
CA VAL A 93 2.16 -3.60 17.97
C VAL A 93 2.56 -2.42 18.84
N LYS A 94 3.63 -2.58 19.65
CA LYS A 94 4.16 -1.54 20.53
C LYS A 94 4.55 -0.30 19.73
N LEU A 95 5.34 -0.47 18.66
CA LEU A 95 5.73 0.61 17.76
C LEU A 95 4.51 1.40 17.29
N LEU A 96 3.52 0.74 16.68
CA LEU A 96 2.34 1.44 16.17
C LEU A 96 1.54 2.14 17.28
N LYS A 97 1.23 1.45 18.38
CA LYS A 97 0.43 2.00 19.48
C LYS A 97 1.06 3.26 20.06
N GLU A 98 2.38 3.26 20.24
CA GLU A 98 3.08 4.36 20.89
C GLU A 98 3.37 5.50 19.92
N THR A 99 3.59 5.21 18.64
CA THR A 99 4.06 6.23 17.70
C THR A 99 2.96 6.86 16.85
N MET A 100 1.83 6.18 16.60
CA MET A 100 0.69 6.79 15.90
C MET A 100 0.17 8.05 16.63
N PRO A 101 0.02 8.06 17.96
CA PRO A 101 -0.29 9.25 18.77
C PRO A 101 0.64 10.45 18.59
N LEU A 102 1.91 10.21 18.20
CA LEU A 102 2.96 11.23 18.13
C LEU A 102 3.03 11.94 16.78
N LEU A 103 2.22 11.53 15.81
CA LEU A 103 2.16 12.18 14.49
C LEU A 103 1.29 13.43 14.57
N ASP A 104 1.51 14.42 13.71
CA ASP A 104 0.69 15.65 13.70
C ASP A 104 -0.69 15.43 13.06
N THR A 105 -0.85 14.36 12.28
CA THR A 105 -2.07 14.07 11.52
C THR A 105 -3.12 13.32 12.36
N PRO A 106 -4.43 13.63 12.23
CA PRO A 106 -5.51 12.93 12.92
C PRO A 106 -5.75 11.50 12.46
N TYR A 107 -5.38 11.15 11.22
CA TYR A 107 -5.55 9.79 10.70
C TYR A 107 -4.21 9.15 10.36
N VAL A 108 -4.10 7.86 10.66
CA VAL A 108 -3.01 7.00 10.21
C VAL A 108 -3.60 5.87 9.37
N GLU A 109 -3.08 5.68 8.17
CA GLU A 109 -3.52 4.63 7.26
C GLU A 109 -2.41 3.65 6.88
N ALA A 110 -2.79 2.41 6.58
CA ALA A 110 -1.86 1.39 6.10
C ALA A 110 -2.48 0.56 4.97
N LEU A 111 -1.62 0.16 4.01
CA LEU A 111 -1.95 -0.81 2.98
C LEU A 111 -0.99 -1.98 3.12
N ALA A 112 -1.52 -3.17 3.43
CA ALA A 112 -0.70 -4.33 3.74
C ALA A 112 -1.22 -5.60 3.07
N VAL A 113 -0.42 -6.18 2.18
CA VAL A 113 -0.72 -7.48 1.55
C VAL A 113 -0.61 -8.63 2.56
N MET A 114 0.35 -8.53 3.47
CA MET A 114 0.65 -9.59 4.44
C MET A 114 -0.24 -9.56 5.69
N ALA A 115 -1.05 -8.51 5.88
CA ALA A 115 -1.87 -8.37 7.08
C ALA A 115 -2.94 -9.46 7.21
N LYS A 116 -3.32 -10.12 6.11
CA LYS A 116 -4.19 -11.32 6.15
C LYS A 116 -3.61 -12.50 6.95
N TYR A 117 -2.31 -12.50 7.24
CA TYR A 117 -1.63 -13.57 7.99
C TYR A 117 -1.32 -13.19 9.44
N ASN A 118 -1.39 -11.90 9.79
CA ASN A 118 -1.07 -11.43 11.14
C ASN A 118 -1.86 -10.16 11.49
N PRO A 119 -2.74 -10.20 12.50
CA PRO A 119 -3.63 -9.11 12.88
C PRO A 119 -2.96 -8.02 13.74
N PHE A 120 -1.65 -7.78 13.58
CA PHE A 120 -0.92 -6.84 14.43
C PHE A 120 -1.40 -5.38 14.26
N PHE A 121 -1.99 -5.03 13.12
CA PHE A 121 -2.58 -3.70 12.93
C PHE A 121 -3.82 -3.51 13.81
N GLU A 122 -4.71 -4.51 13.84
CA GLU A 122 -5.88 -4.55 14.71
C GLU A 122 -5.47 -4.56 16.18
N HIS A 123 -4.48 -5.38 16.55
CA HIS A 123 -3.94 -5.38 17.92
C HIS A 123 -3.34 -4.03 18.29
N ALA A 124 -2.84 -3.25 17.34
CA ALA A 124 -2.38 -1.87 17.53
C ALA A 124 -3.50 -0.82 17.57
N GLY A 125 -4.77 -1.24 17.45
CA GLY A 125 -5.95 -0.39 17.50
C GLY A 125 -6.41 0.15 16.14
N MET A 126 -5.79 -0.27 15.03
CA MET A 126 -6.26 0.14 13.70
C MET A 126 -7.51 -0.66 13.30
N LYS A 127 -8.46 0.00 12.63
CA LYS A 127 -9.64 -0.65 12.07
C LYS A 127 -9.35 -1.14 10.65
N ARG A 128 -9.54 -2.43 10.40
CA ARG A 128 -9.57 -2.99 9.04
C ARG A 128 -10.83 -2.52 8.32
N VAL A 129 -10.70 -2.08 7.08
CA VAL A 129 -11.84 -1.66 6.26
C VAL A 129 -11.84 -2.44 4.96
N GLU A 130 -12.94 -3.14 4.73
CA GLU A 130 -13.17 -3.81 3.46
C GLU A 130 -13.48 -2.79 2.37
N TYR A 131 -12.84 -2.97 1.22
CA TYR A 131 -13.11 -2.14 0.06
C TYR A 131 -13.09 -2.97 -1.21
N ARG A 132 -13.91 -2.56 -2.18
CA ARG A 132 -13.91 -3.11 -3.54
C ARG A 132 -13.10 -2.17 -4.43
N SER A 133 -12.19 -2.73 -5.21
CA SER A 133 -11.46 -1.99 -6.23
C SER A 133 -11.81 -2.55 -7.61
N ARG A 134 -12.32 -1.71 -8.51
CA ARG A 134 -12.53 -2.08 -9.91
C ARG A 134 -11.24 -2.61 -10.54
N ILE A 135 -10.10 -2.01 -10.18
CA ILE A 135 -8.77 -2.44 -10.64
C ILE A 135 -8.50 -3.88 -10.20
N GLN A 136 -8.91 -4.30 -9.00
CA GLN A 136 -8.69 -5.68 -8.53
C GLN A 136 -9.48 -6.70 -9.33
N ASN A 137 -10.68 -6.37 -9.77
CA ASN A 137 -11.45 -7.27 -10.64
C ASN A 137 -10.76 -7.46 -11.99
N GLU A 138 -10.23 -6.38 -12.59
CA GLU A 138 -9.46 -6.48 -13.84
C GLU A 138 -8.13 -7.21 -13.65
N VAL A 139 -7.45 -7.03 -12.51
CA VAL A 139 -6.26 -7.81 -12.14
C VAL A 139 -6.59 -9.30 -12.02
N LYS A 140 -7.69 -9.66 -11.36
CA LYS A 140 -8.12 -11.07 -11.22
C LYS A 140 -8.37 -11.71 -12.58
N LYS A 141 -9.10 -11.03 -13.48
CA LYS A 141 -9.34 -11.49 -14.85
C LYS A 141 -8.04 -11.67 -15.64
N LEU A 142 -7.11 -10.73 -15.51
CA LEU A 142 -5.80 -10.84 -16.15
C LEU A 142 -5.03 -12.05 -15.63
N LEU A 143 -5.01 -12.30 -14.32
CA LEU A 143 -4.30 -13.44 -13.74
C LEU A 143 -4.81 -14.79 -14.26
N VAL A 144 -6.14 -14.96 -14.38
CA VAL A 144 -6.74 -16.16 -14.98
C VAL A 144 -6.27 -16.35 -16.42
N LYS A 145 -6.32 -15.29 -17.22
CA LYS A 145 -5.86 -15.31 -18.61
C LYS A 145 -4.37 -15.61 -18.75
N LEU A 146 -3.54 -15.09 -17.85
CA LEU A 146 -2.12 -15.39 -17.82
C LEU A 146 -1.87 -16.88 -17.53
N GLN A 147 -2.68 -17.50 -16.66
CA GLN A 147 -2.60 -18.94 -16.40
C GLN A 147 -2.94 -19.78 -17.64
N GLU A 148 -3.94 -19.37 -18.42
CA GLU A 148 -4.29 -20.02 -19.70
C GLU A 148 -3.11 -19.99 -20.69
N TYR A 149 -2.27 -18.96 -20.64
CA TYR A 149 -1.04 -18.83 -21.44
C TYR A 149 0.20 -19.47 -20.78
N GLY A 150 0.02 -20.31 -19.75
CA GLY A 150 1.11 -21.01 -19.07
C GLY A 150 1.95 -20.16 -18.11
N ILE A 151 1.52 -18.93 -17.80
CA ILE A 151 2.19 -18.05 -16.85
C ILE A 151 1.65 -18.34 -15.44
N GLN A 152 2.52 -18.84 -14.57
CA GLN A 152 2.19 -19.16 -13.19
C GLN A 152 2.16 -17.89 -12.32
N PRO A 153 1.03 -17.55 -11.67
CA PRO A 153 0.91 -16.31 -10.89
C PRO A 153 1.91 -16.18 -9.73
N ASN A 154 2.29 -17.29 -9.10
CA ASN A 154 3.30 -17.31 -8.03
C ASN A 154 4.72 -16.94 -8.52
N ARG A 155 4.99 -17.04 -9.83
CA ARG A 155 6.28 -16.70 -10.45
C ARG A 155 6.28 -15.34 -11.17
N ILE A 156 5.17 -14.62 -11.13
CA ILE A 156 4.97 -13.39 -11.91
C ILE A 156 5.99 -12.28 -11.59
N HIS A 157 6.58 -12.30 -10.40
CA HIS A 157 7.60 -11.34 -9.99
C HIS A 157 8.98 -11.56 -10.63
N SER A 158 9.23 -12.73 -11.24
CA SER A 158 10.51 -13.03 -11.89
C SER A 158 10.52 -12.53 -13.32
N LYS A 159 11.22 -11.41 -13.56
CA LYS A 159 11.41 -10.86 -14.92
C LYS A 159 12.05 -11.88 -15.87
N ARG A 160 13.00 -12.68 -15.39
CA ARG A 160 13.64 -13.75 -16.18
C ARG A 160 12.62 -14.80 -16.61
N TYR A 161 11.77 -15.25 -15.68
CA TYR A 161 10.69 -16.19 -15.98
C TYR A 161 9.70 -15.59 -16.98
N LEU A 162 9.25 -14.36 -16.76
CA LEU A 162 8.32 -13.67 -17.66
C LEU A 162 8.89 -13.54 -19.07
N ARG A 163 10.15 -13.10 -19.23
CA ARG A 163 10.77 -13.00 -20.56
C ARG A 163 10.77 -14.34 -21.29
N ARG A 164 11.16 -15.42 -20.60
CA ARG A 164 11.22 -16.76 -21.18
C ARG A 164 9.84 -17.26 -21.65
N ILE A 165 8.79 -17.07 -20.85
CA ILE A 165 7.45 -17.55 -21.22
C ILE A 165 6.81 -16.64 -22.26
N LEU A 166 6.89 -15.31 -22.08
CA LEU A 166 6.30 -14.37 -23.03
C LEU A 166 6.93 -14.44 -24.42
N SER A 167 8.22 -14.81 -24.54
CA SER A 167 8.87 -14.99 -25.84
C SER A 167 8.36 -16.20 -26.62
N GLN A 168 7.69 -17.14 -25.95
CA GLN A 168 7.09 -18.33 -26.56
C GLN A 168 5.65 -18.07 -27.03
N LEU A 169 5.06 -16.93 -26.66
CA LEU A 169 3.68 -16.59 -27.03
C LEU A 169 3.61 -15.97 -28.42
N ASN A 170 2.52 -16.25 -29.13
CA ASN A 170 2.25 -15.66 -30.43
C ASN A 170 1.77 -14.20 -30.30
N ARG A 171 1.73 -13.49 -31.44
CA ARG A 171 1.32 -12.07 -31.48
C ARG A 171 -0.09 -11.83 -30.94
N ARG A 172 -1.03 -12.76 -31.15
CA ARG A 172 -2.43 -12.61 -30.68
C ARG A 172 -2.47 -12.70 -29.15
N GLU A 173 -1.77 -13.65 -28.56
CA GLU A 173 -1.67 -13.82 -27.09
C GLU A 173 -1.03 -12.61 -26.43
N LEU A 174 0.09 -12.11 -26.96
CA LEU A 174 0.76 -10.91 -26.44
C LEU A 174 -0.14 -9.67 -26.52
N LYS A 175 -0.87 -9.49 -27.63
CA LYS A 175 -1.87 -8.42 -27.76
C LYS A 175 -2.99 -8.56 -26.72
N SER A 176 -3.47 -9.79 -26.52
CA SER A 176 -4.48 -10.14 -25.53
C SER A 176 -4.06 -9.76 -24.09
N ILE A 177 -2.78 -9.94 -23.75
CA ILE A 177 -2.18 -9.54 -22.47
C ILE A 177 -2.09 -8.01 -22.39
N SER A 178 -1.56 -7.36 -23.43
CA SER A 178 -1.45 -5.90 -23.53
C SER A 178 -2.80 -5.20 -23.30
N GLU A 179 -3.88 -5.70 -23.91
CA GLU A 179 -5.23 -5.17 -23.73
C GLU A 179 -5.73 -5.29 -22.28
N GLY A 180 -5.48 -6.43 -21.63
CA GLY A 180 -5.81 -6.62 -20.21
C GLY A 180 -5.06 -5.64 -19.30
N LEU A 181 -3.77 -5.41 -19.59
CA LEU A 181 -2.95 -4.45 -18.87
C LEU A 181 -3.43 -3.00 -19.03
N ARG A 182 -3.89 -2.62 -20.23
CA ARG A 182 -4.46 -1.29 -20.51
C ARG A 182 -5.70 -1.01 -19.67
N ARG A 183 -6.56 -2.02 -19.43
CA ARG A 183 -7.73 -1.90 -18.55
C ARG A 183 -7.34 -1.63 -17.10
N ILE A 184 -6.22 -2.19 -16.62
CA ILE A 184 -5.70 -2.00 -15.26
C ILE A 184 -5.05 -0.62 -15.10
N LYS A 185 -4.29 -0.14 -16.09
CA LYS A 185 -3.55 1.13 -16.04
C LYS A 185 -4.42 2.40 -15.94
N MET A 186 -5.76 2.28 -15.90
CA MET A 186 -6.71 3.39 -16.09
C MET A 186 -6.22 4.37 -17.17
N LEU A 187 -6.04 3.80 -18.38
CA LEU A 187 -5.98 4.46 -19.69
C LEU A 187 -5.41 5.90 -19.73
N ARG A 188 -4.09 6.02 -19.88
CA ARG A 188 -3.47 7.21 -20.50
C ARG A 188 -2.71 6.91 -21.79
N GLU A 189 -2.30 5.66 -22.03
CA GLU A 189 -1.53 5.29 -23.23
C GLU A 189 -2.45 4.61 -24.25
N LYS A 190 -2.63 5.23 -25.43
CA LYS A 190 -3.42 4.71 -26.55
C LYS A 190 -2.70 3.61 -27.35
N LYS A 191 -1.40 3.41 -27.15
CA LYS A 191 -0.57 2.42 -27.85
C LYS A 191 -0.48 1.10 -27.07
N ASP A 192 -0.27 0.02 -27.80
CA ASP A 192 0.00 -1.29 -27.20
C ASP A 192 1.31 -1.26 -26.43
N LEU A 193 1.34 -1.99 -25.30
CA LEU A 193 2.52 -2.10 -24.48
C LEU A 193 3.55 -2.97 -25.22
N GLY A 194 4.75 -2.44 -25.42
CA GLY A 194 5.87 -3.23 -25.91
C GLY A 194 6.21 -4.38 -24.95
N PHE A 195 6.88 -5.40 -25.47
CA PHE A 195 7.25 -6.61 -24.72
C PHE A 195 7.89 -6.32 -23.35
N GLU A 196 8.88 -5.43 -23.30
CA GLU A 196 9.54 -5.05 -22.05
C GLU A 196 8.62 -4.29 -21.09
N ALA A 197 7.68 -3.50 -21.61
CA ALA A 197 6.69 -2.81 -20.79
C ALA A 197 5.70 -3.80 -20.15
N ILE A 198 5.34 -4.87 -20.86
CA ILE A 198 4.53 -5.98 -20.33
C ILE A 198 5.29 -6.67 -19.20
N VAL A 199 6.54 -7.08 -19.43
CA VAL A 199 7.40 -7.71 -18.41
C VAL A 199 7.52 -6.84 -17.17
N GLU A 200 7.80 -5.55 -17.36
CA GLU A 200 7.96 -4.60 -16.26
C GLU A 200 6.67 -4.47 -15.44
N PHE A 201 5.52 -4.36 -16.11
CA PHE A 201 4.25 -4.24 -15.44
C PHE A 201 3.89 -5.50 -14.65
N LEU A 202 3.95 -6.67 -15.30
CA LEU A 202 3.60 -7.95 -14.67
C LEU A 202 4.49 -8.24 -13.46
N SER A 203 5.80 -7.95 -13.55
CA SER A 203 6.73 -8.15 -12.44
C SER A 203 6.39 -7.33 -11.19
N LYS A 204 5.71 -6.19 -11.39
CA LYS A 204 5.27 -5.28 -10.33
C LYS A 204 3.84 -5.52 -9.88
N LEU A 205 3.10 -6.45 -10.49
CA LEU A 205 1.71 -6.73 -10.15
C LEU A 205 1.65 -7.28 -8.72
N ARG A 206 0.94 -6.59 -7.82
CA ARG A 206 0.82 -6.99 -6.41
C ARG A 206 -0.57 -7.54 -6.13
N ALA A 207 -0.65 -8.46 -5.18
CA ALA A 207 -1.92 -8.87 -4.60
C ALA A 207 -2.64 -7.68 -3.97
N LYS A 208 -3.98 -7.78 -3.87
CA LYS A 208 -4.81 -6.82 -3.15
C LYS A 208 -4.26 -6.59 -1.74
N PRO A 209 -3.88 -5.36 -1.37
CA PRO A 209 -3.59 -5.06 0.03
C PRO A 209 -4.90 -4.96 0.83
N GLU A 210 -4.82 -5.34 2.10
CA GLU A 210 -5.80 -4.96 3.11
C GLU A 210 -5.58 -3.49 3.50
N TYR A 211 -6.66 -2.78 3.83
CA TYR A 211 -6.60 -1.38 4.24
C TYR A 211 -6.97 -1.24 5.72
N PHE A 212 -6.16 -0.45 6.43
CA PHE A 212 -6.34 -0.15 7.83
C PHE A 212 -6.33 1.35 8.05
N ILE A 213 -7.15 1.81 8.98
CA ILE A 213 -7.18 3.20 9.41
C ILE A 213 -7.28 3.29 10.93
N TRP A 214 -6.53 4.22 11.50
CA TRP A 214 -6.63 4.62 12.90
C TRP A 214 -6.90 6.11 12.97
N ARG A 215 -7.78 6.51 13.89
CA ARG A 215 -8.11 7.91 14.17
C ARG A 215 -7.64 8.25 15.57
N ASP A 216 -6.86 9.32 15.68
CA ASP A 216 -6.46 9.85 16.97
C ASP A 216 -7.65 10.53 17.64
N PRO A 217 -8.14 10.03 18.79
CA PRO A 217 -9.30 10.61 19.45
C PRO A 217 -9.05 12.05 19.94
N ARG A 218 -7.79 12.43 20.13
CA ARG A 218 -7.37 13.71 20.71
C ARG A 218 -7.25 14.83 19.67
N LYS A 219 -7.25 14.49 18.37
CA LYS A 219 -7.11 15.46 17.28
C LYS A 219 -8.46 15.78 16.60
N PRO A 220 -8.60 16.99 16.03
CA PRO A 220 -9.77 17.37 15.25
C PRO A 220 -10.05 16.37 14.12
N SER A 221 -11.33 16.10 13.87
CA SER A 221 -11.79 15.17 12.85
C SER A 221 -12.33 15.94 11.65
N ILE A 222 -11.93 15.54 10.44
CA ILE A 222 -12.54 16.05 9.19
C ILE A 222 -14.01 15.67 9.04
N ILE A 223 -14.52 14.78 9.89
CA ILE A 223 -15.92 14.35 9.93
C ILE A 223 -16.75 15.29 10.82
N ASN A 224 -16.16 15.88 11.86
CA ASN A 224 -16.91 16.54 12.95
C ASN A 224 -16.66 18.07 13.06
N GLY A 225 -15.94 18.71 12.12
CA GLY A 225 -15.65 20.14 12.22
C GLY A 225 -15.63 20.87 10.87
N ASP A 226 -16.46 21.92 10.77
CA ASP A 226 -16.42 23.16 9.96
C ASP A 226 -16.09 23.17 8.44
N LEU A 227 -15.51 22.12 7.86
CA LEU A 227 -15.33 21.98 6.40
C LEU A 227 -16.65 21.63 5.68
N ALA A 228 -17.70 21.33 6.44
CA ALA A 228 -19.06 21.24 5.91
C ALA A 228 -19.67 22.63 5.65
N LYS A 229 -19.18 23.69 6.31
CA LYS A 229 -19.82 25.02 6.33
C LYS A 229 -19.07 26.14 5.58
N THR A 230 -17.94 25.86 4.92
CA THR A 230 -17.20 26.85 4.09
C THR A 230 -16.95 26.35 2.69
#